data_AF-A0A452Y7U1-F1
#
_entry.id   AF-A0A452Y7U1-F1
#
_cell.length_a   1.000
_cell.length_b   1.000
_cell.length_c   1.000
_cell.angle_alpha   90.00
_cell.angle_beta   90.00
_cell.angle_gamma   90.00
#
_symmetry.space_group_name_H-M   'P 1'
#
loop_
_entity.id
_entity.type
_entity.pdbx_description
1 polymer ?
#
loop_
_entity_poly.entity_id
_entity_poly.type
_entity_poly.pdbx_seq_one_letter_code
_entity_poly.pdbx_strand_id
1 'polypeptide(L)' 'MVWKHRNSCVFDNATPSFNTLLDRIKDEARSWAAAGAPGLRLVLPQTWDVH' A
#
# COMPACT_ATOMS: atom_id res chain seq x y z
N MET A 1 4.52 -0.47 -2.91
CA MET A 1 4.41 -0.63 -4.37
C MET A 1 4.09 -2.06 -4.78
N VAL A 2 3.00 -2.24 -5.54
CA VAL A 2 2.52 -3.54 -6.07
C VAL A 2 3.59 -4.23 -6.93
N TRP A 3 4.27 -3.47 -7.78
CA TRP A 3 5.34 -3.96 -8.64
C TRP A 3 6.44 -4.69 -7.85
N LYS A 4 6.94 -4.09 -6.76
CA LYS A 4 7.99 -4.68 -5.92
C LYS A 4 7.53 -5.98 -5.24
N HIS A 5 6.29 -6.05 -4.78
CA HIS A 5 5.75 -7.27 -4.18
C HIS A 5 5.67 -8.41 -5.21
N ARG A 6 5.15 -8.13 -6.42
CA ARG A 6 5.07 -9.14 -7.49
C ARG A 6 6.45 -9.63 -7.92
N ASN A 7 7.42 -8.71 -8.02
CA ASN A 7 8.80 -9.08 -8.34
C ASN A 7 9.40 -9.97 -7.26
N SER A 8 9.19 -9.68 -5.98
CA SER A 8 9.73 -10.52 -4.91
C SER A 8 9.15 -11.95 -4.93
N CYS A 9 7.87 -12.10 -5.28
CA CYS A 9 7.28 -13.43 -5.46
C CYS A 9 7.92 -14.20 -6.63
N VAL A 10 8.33 -13.51 -7.69
CA VAL A 10 8.91 -14.11 -8.90
C VAL A 10 10.41 -14.38 -8.74
N PHE A 11 11.15 -13.45 -8.13
CA PHE A 11 12.61 -13.48 -8.07
C PHE A 11 13.16 -14.02 -6.74
N ASP A 12 12.45 -13.82 -5.63
CA ASP A 12 12.92 -14.20 -4.28
C ASP A 12 12.21 -15.44 -3.72
N ASN A 13 11.35 -16.09 -4.50
CA ASN A 13 10.45 -17.17 -4.05
C ASN A 13 9.57 -16.77 -2.85
N ALA A 14 9.30 -15.46 -2.67
CA ALA A 14 8.42 -15.00 -1.62
C ALA A 14 6.99 -15.54 -1.86
N THR A 15 6.31 -15.96 -0.80
CA THR A 15 4.92 -16.40 -0.92
C THR A 15 4.01 -15.19 -1.20
N PRO A 16 3.18 -15.23 -2.26
CA PRO A 16 2.23 -14.16 -2.52
C PRO A 16 1.23 -14.05 -1.36
N SER A 17 1.02 -12.84 -0.86
CA SER A 17 0.12 -12.58 0.25
C SER A 17 -0.70 -11.35 -0.06
N PHE A 18 -2.01 -11.56 -0.21
CA PHE A 18 -2.94 -10.47 -0.48
C PHE A 18 -2.98 -9.46 0.67
N ASN A 19 -2.95 -9.94 1.91
CA ASN A 19 -2.93 -9.08 3.11
C ASN A 19 -1.67 -8.20 3.12
N THR A 20 -0.50 -8.81 2.90
CA THR A 20 0.78 -8.07 2.85
C THR A 20 0.80 -7.04 1.71
N LEU A 21 0.22 -7.38 0.56
CA LEU A 21 0.09 -6.45 -0.56
C LEU A 21 -0.84 -5.29 -0.23
N LEU A 22 -1.99 -5.56 0.38
CA LEU A 22 -2.95 -4.54 0.80
C LEU A 22 -2.34 -3.59 1.83
N ASP A 23 -1.66 -4.10 2.85
CA ASP A 23 -1.05 -3.26 3.89
C ASP A 23 -0.01 -2.30 3.28
N ARG A 24 0.83 -2.80 2.36
CA ARG A 24 1.79 -1.97 1.62
C ARG A 24 1.12 -0.89 0.76
N ILE A 25 -0.05 -1.15 0.19
CA ILE A 25 -0.82 -0.16 -0.58
C ILE A 25 -1.36 0.91 0.36
N LYS A 26 -1.90 0.53 1.52
CA LYS A 26 -2.41 1.46 2.53
C LYS A 26 -1.30 2.38 3.05
N ASP A 27 -0.14 1.82 3.39
CA ASP A 27 1.02 2.58 3.87
C ASP A 27 1.52 3.60 2.86
N GLU A 28 1.59 3.18 1.59
CA GLU A 28 2.00 4.06 0.50
C GLU A 28 0.99 5.19 0.29
N ALA A 29 -0.31 4.87 0.27
CA ALA A 29 -1.35 5.87 0.13
C ALA A 29 -1.37 6.88 1.28
N ARG A 30 -1.15 6.42 2.53
CA ARG A 30 -0.98 7.29 3.71
C ARG A 30 0.22 8.21 3.55
N SER A 31 1.35 7.68 3.09
CA SER A 31 2.57 8.47 2.88
C SER A 31 2.37 9.57 1.82
N TRP A 32 1.69 9.26 0.71
CA TRP A 32 1.36 10.24 -0.31
C TRP A 32 0.34 11.28 0.15
N ALA A 33 -0.67 10.87 0.93
CA ALA A 33 -1.62 11.80 1.52
C ALA A 33 -0.93 12.76 2.51
N ALA A 34 0.00 12.27 3.33
CA ALA A 34 0.81 13.07 4.24
C ALA A 34 1.75 14.03 3.49
N ALA A 35 2.28 13.61 2.34
CA ALA A 35 3.05 14.47 1.44
C ALA A 35 2.19 15.52 0.69
N GLY A 36 0.88 15.55 0.92
CA GLY A 36 -0.03 16.54 0.35
C GLY A 36 -0.52 16.20 -1.06
N ALA A 37 -0.42 14.94 -1.50
CA ALA A 37 -0.96 14.54 -2.79
C ALA A 37 -2.49 14.77 -2.84
N PRO A 38 -2.99 15.57 -3.80
CA PRO A 38 -4.37 16.03 -3.82
C PRO A 38 -5.34 14.87 -4.05
N GLY A 39 -6.50 14.92 -3.40
CA GLY A 39 -7.58 13.94 -3.57
C GLY A 39 -7.39 12.62 -2.82
N LEU A 40 -6.17 12.24 -2.42
CA LEU A 40 -5.94 11.00 -1.68
C LEU A 40 -6.62 10.99 -0.31
N ARG A 41 -6.55 12.10 0.44
CA ARG A 41 -7.21 12.21 1.76
C ARG A 41 -8.74 12.13 1.68
N LEU A 42 -9.33 12.42 0.51
CA LEU A 42 -10.77 12.33 0.29
C LEU A 42 -11.22 10.91 -0.07
N VAL A 43 -10.35 10.17 -0.78
CA VAL A 43 -10.65 8.83 -1.32
C VAL A 43 -10.23 7.72 -0.35
N LEU A 44 -9.23 7.96 0.50
CA LEU A 44 -8.78 6.98 1.47
C LEU A 44 -9.82 6.78 2.56
N PRO A 45 -10.27 5.53 2.83
CA PRO A 45 -11.19 5.25 3.92
C PRO A 45 -10.60 5.75 5.25
N GLN A 46 -11.42 6.44 6.05
CA GLN A 46 -11.04 6.83 7.42
C GLN A 46 -10.66 5.61 8.29
N THR A 47 -11.15 4.43 7.94
CA THR A 47 -10.78 3.16 8.58
C THR A 47 -9.34 2.72 8.31
N TRP A 48 -8.61 3.40 7.43
CA TRP A 48 -7.16 3.22 7.24
C TRP A 48 -6.34 4.23 8.05
N ASP A 49 -7.01 5.20 8.66
CA ASP A 49 -6.43 6.22 9.56
C ASP A 49 -6.45 5.76 11.03
N VAL A 50 -7.15 4.67 11.35
CA VAL A 50 -7.11 4.06 12.69
C VAL A 50 -5.86 3.19 12.83
N HIS A 51 -4.92 3.71 13.63
CA HIS A 51 -3.88 2.93 14.28
C HIS A 51 -4.45 1.83 15.17
#